data_AF-A0A3S1C5G0-F1
#
_entry.id   AF-A0A3S1C5G0-F1
#
_cell.length_a   1.000
_cell.length_b   1.000
_cell.length_c   1.000
_cell.angle_alpha   90.00
_cell.angle_beta   90.00
_cell.angle_gamma   90.00
#
_symmetry.space_group_name_H-M   'P 1'
#
loop_
_entity.id
_entity.type
_entity.pdbx_description
1 polymer ?
#
loop_
_entity_poly.entity_id
_entity_poly.type
_entity_poly.pdbx_seq_one_letter_code
_entity_poly.pdbx_strand_id
1 'polypeptide(L)'
;MDLQAQIQLLKENAPQDGITPQLITAIAPALQTLAQRLAHKQYFIIQSMDEEWVVTTLSNRTNPELEKRVVYAYPTLQDAIKSQYRRDNPQLTAKPIGVIHVLFQLTAMEPVDSIVFFETSGVSGDTIEIPRFELQLLIQQVMAPYPNSSVPPDIA
;
A
#
# COMPACT_ATOMS: atom_id res chain seq x y z
N MET A 1 -13.69 0.30 -9.60
CA MET A 1 -13.01 1.49 -10.15
C MET A 1 -11.72 1.05 -10.83
N ASP A 2 -11.35 1.65 -11.97
CA ASP A 2 -10.03 1.40 -12.59
C ASP A 2 -8.90 2.17 -11.88
N LEU A 3 -7.66 2.03 -12.36
CA LEU A 3 -6.49 2.65 -11.74
C LEU A 3 -6.44 4.17 -11.97
N GLN A 4 -6.93 4.67 -13.10
CA GLN A 4 -6.91 6.10 -13.43
C GLN A 4 -7.92 6.86 -12.56
N ALA A 5 -9.12 6.30 -12.40
CA ALA A 5 -10.14 6.84 -11.51
C ALA A 5 -9.71 6.77 -10.02
N GLN A 6 -8.90 5.78 -9.62
CA GLN A 6 -8.29 5.78 -8.27
C GLN A 6 -7.23 6.88 -8.08
N ILE A 7 -6.40 7.17 -9.09
CA ILE A 7 -5.46 8.31 -9.03
C ILE A 7 -6.23 9.63 -8.96
N GLN A 8 -7.31 9.76 -9.73
CA GLN A 8 -8.13 10.97 -9.71
C GLN A 8 -8.79 11.17 -8.34
N LEU A 9 -9.29 10.11 -7.70
CA LEU A 9 -9.82 10.18 -6.33
C LEU A 9 -8.75 10.60 -5.30
N LEU A 10 -7.50 10.11 -5.42
CA LEU A 10 -6.39 10.58 -4.57
C LEU A 10 -6.14 12.09 -4.73
N LYS A 11 -6.17 12.62 -5.95
CA LYS A 11 -5.97 14.05 -6.23
C LYS A 11 -7.13 14.92 -5.72
N GLU A 12 -8.35 14.41 -5.78
CA GLU A 12 -9.56 15.10 -5.31
C GLU A 12 -9.63 15.16 -3.78
N ASN A 13 -9.20 14.08 -3.11
CA ASN A 13 -9.15 14.01 -1.65
C ASN A 13 -7.88 14.63 -1.03
N ALA A 14 -6.90 15.02 -1.85
CA ALA A 14 -5.69 15.67 -1.38
C ALA A 14 -5.96 17.09 -0.84
N PRO A 15 -5.11 17.61 0.06
CA PRO A 15 -5.06 19.03 0.37
C PRO A 15 -4.99 19.87 -0.91
N GLN A 16 -5.92 20.80 -1.08
CA GLN A 16 -5.99 21.68 -2.26
C GLN A 16 -5.07 22.90 -2.08
N ASP A 17 -3.83 22.63 -1.67
CA ASP A 17 -2.74 23.60 -1.43
C ASP A 17 -2.02 24.05 -2.72
N GLY A 18 -2.43 23.51 -3.88
CA GLY A 18 -1.83 23.74 -5.18
C GLY A 18 -0.57 22.90 -5.47
N ILE A 19 -0.05 22.15 -4.50
CA ILE A 19 1.20 21.38 -4.57
C ILE A 19 0.92 19.87 -4.50
N THR A 20 0.20 19.41 -3.47
CA THR A 20 -0.04 17.99 -3.19
C THR A 20 -0.76 17.27 -4.36
N PRO A 21 -1.76 17.87 -5.05
CA PRO A 21 -2.36 17.25 -6.24
C PRO A 21 -1.39 17.14 -7.44
N GLN A 22 -0.39 18.03 -7.52
CA GLN A 22 0.67 17.94 -8.54
C GLN A 22 1.65 16.81 -8.22
N LEU A 23 2.06 16.68 -6.95
CA LEU A 23 2.93 15.60 -6.48
C LEU A 23 2.28 14.22 -6.73
N ILE A 24 1.00 14.06 -6.40
CA ILE A 24 0.24 12.82 -6.71
C ILE A 24 0.22 12.55 -8.22
N THR A 25 0.08 13.60 -9.04
CA THR A 25 0.11 13.46 -10.51
C THR A 25 1.50 13.02 -11.01
N ALA A 26 2.58 13.52 -10.40
CA ALA A 26 3.95 13.18 -10.77
C ALA A 26 4.35 11.75 -10.37
N ILE A 27 3.90 11.25 -9.21
CA ILE A 27 4.16 9.86 -8.77
C ILE A 27 3.16 8.82 -9.30
N ALA A 28 2.05 9.25 -9.89
CA ALA A 28 1.02 8.37 -10.44
C ALA A 28 1.54 7.26 -11.37
N PRO A 29 2.54 7.48 -12.25
CA PRO A 29 3.09 6.41 -13.09
C PRO A 29 3.77 5.30 -12.27
N ALA A 30 4.49 5.64 -11.19
CA ALA A 30 5.11 4.65 -10.30
C ALA A 30 4.06 3.78 -9.59
N LEU A 31 2.98 4.40 -9.11
CA LEU A 31 1.83 3.69 -8.51
C LEU A 31 1.15 2.76 -9.54
N GLN A 32 0.99 3.21 -10.79
CA GLN A 32 0.41 2.40 -11.86
C GLN A 32 1.30 1.20 -12.24
N THR A 33 2.61 1.39 -12.37
CA THR A 33 3.55 0.31 -12.70
C THR A 33 3.46 -0.85 -11.71
N LEU A 34 3.38 -0.55 -10.40
CA LEU A 34 3.21 -1.60 -9.39
C LEU A 34 1.79 -2.17 -9.39
N ALA A 35 0.75 -1.34 -9.49
CA ALA A 35 -0.63 -1.82 -9.55
C ALA A 35 -0.95 -2.69 -10.77
N GLN A 36 -0.21 -2.56 -11.88
CA GLN A 36 -0.34 -3.41 -13.06
C GLN A 36 0.24 -4.83 -12.87
N ARG A 37 1.10 -5.05 -11.86
CA ARG A 37 1.58 -6.38 -11.46
C ARG A 37 0.52 -7.19 -10.70
N LEU A 38 -0.53 -6.53 -10.21
CA LEU A 38 -1.53 -7.06 -9.30
C LEU A 38 -2.83 -7.37 -10.06
N ALA A 39 -3.43 -8.53 -9.80
CA ALA A 39 -4.65 -8.98 -10.46
C ALA A 39 -5.89 -8.20 -10.00
N HIS A 40 -5.91 -7.72 -8.75
CA HIS A 40 -7.06 -7.04 -8.17
C HIS A 40 -6.84 -5.52 -8.12
N LYS A 41 -7.89 -4.77 -8.46
CA LYS A 41 -7.88 -3.29 -8.39
C LYS A 41 -8.26 -2.77 -7.00
N GLN A 42 -8.63 -3.65 -6.10
CA GLN A 42 -9.10 -3.37 -4.74
C GLN A 42 -8.77 -4.59 -3.87
N TYR A 43 -8.25 -4.34 -2.67
CA TYR A 43 -7.98 -5.37 -1.68
C TYR A 43 -8.70 -5.04 -0.37
N PHE A 44 -8.89 -6.04 0.48
CA PHE A 44 -9.39 -5.88 1.83
C PHE A 44 -8.21 -5.80 2.79
N ILE A 45 -8.03 -4.65 3.43
CA ILE A 45 -7.01 -4.44 4.47
C ILE A 45 -7.69 -4.59 5.83
N ILE A 46 -7.02 -5.26 6.77
CA ILE A 46 -7.50 -5.39 8.14
C ILE A 46 -7.01 -4.18 8.96
N GLN A 47 -7.92 -3.56 9.70
CA GLN A 47 -7.65 -2.35 10.48
C GLN A 47 -8.36 -2.34 11.84
N SER A 48 -7.83 -1.54 12.76
CA SER A 48 -8.42 -1.23 14.06
C SER A 48 -9.69 -0.37 13.92
N MET A 49 -10.32 -0.05 15.06
CA MET A 49 -11.44 0.89 15.12
C MET A 49 -10.99 2.33 14.80
N ASP A 50 -9.74 2.67 15.11
CA ASP A 50 -9.10 3.96 14.81
C ASP A 50 -8.51 4.02 13.38
N GLU A 51 -8.91 3.07 12.52
CA GLU A 51 -8.51 2.91 11.12
C GLU A 51 -7.03 2.58 10.84
N GLU A 52 -6.23 2.37 11.89
CA GLU A 52 -4.85 1.91 11.76
C GLU A 52 -4.79 0.50 11.17
N TRP A 53 -3.95 0.30 10.15
CA TRP A 53 -3.77 -1.01 9.53
C TRP A 53 -3.01 -1.98 10.43
N VAL A 54 -3.42 -3.25 10.42
CA VAL A 54 -2.76 -4.31 11.18
C VAL A 54 -1.41 -4.64 10.55
N VAL A 55 -0.34 -4.23 11.22
CA VAL A 55 1.05 -4.55 10.86
C VAL A 55 1.46 -5.86 11.53
N THR A 56 2.07 -6.75 10.76
CA THR A 56 2.60 -8.04 11.21
C THR A 56 4.12 -8.00 11.21
N THR A 57 4.75 -8.30 12.35
CA THR A 57 6.19 -8.55 12.41
C THR A 57 6.48 -10.00 12.04
N LEU A 58 7.28 -10.20 11.00
CA LEU A 58 7.79 -11.48 10.55
C LEU A 58 9.27 -11.59 10.95
N SER A 59 9.57 -12.39 11.97
CA SER A 59 10.96 -12.67 12.37
C SER A 59 11.51 -13.84 11.54
N ASN A 60 12.75 -13.72 11.04
CA ASN A 60 13.40 -14.80 10.30
C ASN A 60 13.76 -15.96 11.26
N ARG A 61 13.31 -17.18 10.93
CA ARG A 61 13.52 -18.39 11.76
C ARG A 61 14.99 -18.75 11.97
N THR A 62 15.91 -18.37 11.06
CA THR A 62 17.35 -18.65 11.19
C THR A 62 18.15 -17.46 11.68
N ASN A 63 17.58 -16.25 11.68
CA ASN A 63 18.17 -15.08 12.32
C ASN A 63 17.05 -14.18 12.91
N PRO A 64 16.66 -14.41 14.18
CA PRO A 64 15.55 -13.69 14.80
C PRO A 64 15.72 -12.17 14.89
N GLU A 65 16.95 -11.64 14.80
CA GLU A 65 17.24 -10.20 14.77
C GLU A 65 16.84 -9.55 13.43
N LEU A 66 16.62 -10.34 12.38
CA LEU A 66 16.05 -9.87 11.12
C LEU A 66 14.52 -9.99 11.18
N GLU A 67 13.90 -8.89 11.59
CA GLU A 67 12.46 -8.68 11.51
C GLU A 67 12.07 -7.95 10.22
N LYS A 68 10.85 -8.22 9.74
CA LYS A 68 10.21 -7.51 8.64
C LYS A 68 8.77 -7.19 8.99
N ARG A 69 8.35 -5.94 8.83
CA ARG A 69 7.02 -5.46 9.19
C ARG A 69 6.15 -5.34 7.94
N VAL A 70 5.13 -6.18 7.84
CA VAL A 70 4.29 -6.30 6.63
C VAL A 70 2.82 -6.00 6.92
N VAL A 71 2.09 -5.53 5.90
CA VAL A 71 0.63 -5.49 5.91
C VAL A 71 0.08 -6.51 4.92
N TYR A 72 -1.01 -7.19 5.29
CA TYR A 72 -1.67 -8.17 4.43
C TYR A 72 -2.86 -7.56 3.69
N ALA A 73 -2.89 -7.75 2.37
CA ALA A 73 -3.93 -7.29 1.47
C ALA A 73 -4.66 -8.48 0.83
N TYR A 74 -5.91 -8.71 1.24
CA TYR A 74 -6.69 -9.89 0.85
C TYR A 74 -7.58 -9.62 -0.39
N PRO A 75 -7.80 -10.59 -1.29
CA PRO A 75 -8.59 -10.37 -2.51
C PRO A 75 -10.09 -10.31 -2.20
N THR A 76 -10.54 -10.95 -1.11
CA THR A 76 -11.95 -10.95 -0.68
C THR A 76 -12.10 -10.62 0.80
N LEU A 77 -13.28 -10.09 1.14
CA LEU A 77 -13.70 -9.91 2.53
C LEU A 77 -13.69 -11.23 3.31
N GLN A 78 -14.01 -12.36 2.65
CA GLN A 78 -14.06 -13.66 3.31
C GLN A 78 -12.67 -14.16 3.70
N ASP A 79 -11.65 -13.94 2.86
CA ASP A 79 -10.26 -14.25 3.19
C ASP A 79 -9.77 -13.40 4.36
N ALA A 80 -10.09 -12.10 4.36
CA ALA A 80 -9.80 -11.21 5.49
C ALA A 80 -10.53 -11.64 6.79
N ILE A 81 -11.79 -12.13 6.72
CA ILE A 81 -12.51 -12.69 7.89
C ILE A 81 -11.86 -13.98 8.39
N LYS A 82 -11.39 -14.84 7.49
CA LYS A 82 -10.74 -16.12 7.82
C LYS A 82 -9.27 -15.97 8.24
N SER A 83 -8.71 -14.76 8.20
CA SER A 83 -7.39 -14.47 8.76
C SER A 83 -7.33 -14.81 10.26
N GLN A 84 -6.13 -15.10 10.77
CA GLN A 84 -5.96 -15.35 12.20
C GLN A 84 -6.25 -14.10 13.04
N TYR A 85 -5.84 -12.92 12.59
CA TYR A 85 -6.11 -11.64 13.25
C TYR A 85 -7.60 -11.45 13.60
N ARG A 86 -8.49 -11.84 12.69
CA ARG A 86 -9.96 -11.70 12.83
C ARG A 86 -10.64 -12.83 13.59
N ARG A 87 -9.91 -13.88 13.97
CA ARG A 87 -10.31 -14.84 15.01
C ARG A 87 -9.86 -14.37 16.39
N ASP A 88 -8.62 -13.91 16.48
CA ASP A 88 -7.98 -13.57 17.75
C ASP A 88 -8.49 -12.22 18.29
N ASN A 89 -8.86 -11.28 17.41
CA ASN A 89 -9.42 -9.97 17.76
C ASN A 89 -10.70 -9.65 16.94
N PRO A 90 -11.90 -9.99 17.45
CA PRO A 90 -13.17 -9.75 16.75
C PRO A 90 -13.51 -8.26 16.49
N GLN A 91 -12.85 -7.33 17.20
CA GLN A 91 -13.00 -5.89 17.00
C GLN A 91 -12.26 -5.37 15.76
N LEU A 92 -11.41 -6.16 15.12
CA LEU A 92 -10.78 -5.77 13.87
C LEU A 92 -11.81 -5.78 12.74
N THR A 93 -11.76 -4.78 11.87
CA THR A 93 -12.59 -4.70 10.67
C THR A 93 -11.73 -4.96 9.42
N ALA A 94 -12.37 -5.27 8.30
CA ALA A 94 -11.67 -5.36 7.02
C ALA A 94 -12.37 -4.44 6.02
N LYS A 95 -11.67 -3.41 5.54
CA LYS A 95 -12.22 -2.43 4.59
C LYS A 95 -11.69 -2.66 3.18
N PRO A 96 -12.54 -2.52 2.14
CA PRO A 96 -12.08 -2.48 0.76
C PRO A 96 -11.32 -1.17 0.49
N ILE A 97 -10.08 -1.26 0.02
CA ILE A 97 -9.23 -0.13 -0.35
C ILE A 97 -8.73 -0.34 -1.78
N GLY A 98 -8.80 0.71 -2.60
CA GLY A 98 -8.29 0.68 -3.98
C GLY A 98 -6.78 0.50 -4.02
N VAL A 99 -6.26 -0.36 -4.90
CA VAL A 99 -4.83 -0.72 -4.95
C VAL A 99 -3.88 0.49 -5.07
N ILE A 100 -4.27 1.56 -5.78
CA ILE A 100 -3.49 2.79 -5.87
C ILE A 100 -3.43 3.52 -4.52
N HIS A 101 -4.51 3.51 -3.74
CA HIS A 101 -4.51 4.08 -2.39
C HIS A 101 -3.67 3.22 -1.44
N VAL A 102 -3.73 1.89 -1.58
CA VAL A 102 -2.91 0.96 -0.79
C VAL A 102 -1.41 1.24 -1.02
N LEU A 103 -1.01 1.37 -2.28
CA LEU A 103 0.37 1.70 -2.65
C LEU A 103 0.76 3.13 -2.25
N PHE A 104 -0.13 4.10 -2.40
CA PHE A 104 0.14 5.48 -1.95
C PHE A 104 0.36 5.55 -0.44
N GLN A 105 -0.46 4.88 0.37
CA GLN A 105 -0.28 4.89 1.82
C GLN A 105 1.02 4.19 2.26
N LEU A 106 1.50 3.17 1.53
CA LEU A 106 2.80 2.55 1.79
C LEU A 106 3.99 3.54 1.73
N THR A 107 3.90 4.64 0.97
CA THR A 107 4.99 5.63 0.91
C THR A 107 5.20 6.35 2.26
N ALA A 108 4.13 6.52 3.04
CA ALA A 108 4.12 7.26 4.31
C ALA A 108 4.16 6.34 5.56
N MET A 109 3.97 5.03 5.40
CA MET A 109 4.04 4.07 6.52
C MET A 109 5.49 3.74 6.87
N GLU A 110 6.19 4.67 7.54
CA GLU A 110 7.54 4.47 8.12
C GLU A 110 7.76 3.12 8.85
N PRO A 111 6.82 2.59 9.65
CA PRO A 111 6.99 1.28 10.29
C PRO A 111 6.82 0.04 9.38
N VAL A 112 6.48 0.18 8.09
CA VAL A 112 6.14 -0.96 7.21
C VAL A 112 7.14 -1.11 6.07
N ASP A 113 7.72 -2.30 5.95
CA ASP A 113 8.70 -2.67 4.93
C ASP A 113 8.06 -3.10 3.60
N SER A 114 6.87 -3.70 3.65
CA SER A 114 6.16 -4.19 2.47
C SER A 114 4.66 -4.39 2.69
N ILE A 115 3.94 -4.52 1.57
CA ILE A 115 2.57 -5.06 1.54
C ILE A 115 2.60 -6.39 0.79
N VAL A 116 1.98 -7.41 1.38
CA VAL A 116 1.83 -8.74 0.80
C VAL A 116 0.40 -8.85 0.28
N PHE A 117 0.27 -8.80 -1.05
CA PHE A 117 -0.99 -8.94 -1.76
C PHE A 117 -1.25 -10.42 -2.04
N PHE A 118 -2.41 -10.91 -1.62
CA PHE A 118 -2.89 -12.26 -1.94
C PHE A 118 -3.69 -12.21 -3.25
N GLU A 119 -3.21 -12.91 -4.27
CA GLU A 119 -3.79 -12.86 -5.63
C GLU A 119 -4.89 -13.90 -5.84
N THR A 120 -4.89 -14.97 -5.04
CA THR A 120 -5.91 -16.01 -5.04
C THR A 120 -6.47 -16.24 -3.64
N SER A 121 -7.76 -16.57 -3.55
CA SER A 121 -8.44 -16.85 -2.28
C SER A 121 -7.99 -18.17 -1.64
N GLY A 122 -8.02 -18.24 -0.32
CA GLY A 122 -7.62 -19.42 0.46
C GLY A 122 -6.31 -19.26 1.24
N VAL A 123 -5.95 -20.32 1.98
CA VAL A 123 -4.88 -20.29 3.00
C VAL A 123 -3.46 -20.32 2.41
N SER A 124 -3.33 -20.77 1.15
CA SER A 124 -2.06 -20.92 0.43
C SER A 124 -2.12 -20.22 -0.94
N GLY A 125 -2.84 -19.09 -1.01
CA GLY A 125 -2.94 -18.31 -2.25
C GLY A 125 -1.61 -17.74 -2.69
N ASP A 126 -1.45 -17.56 -4.00
CA ASP A 126 -0.27 -16.91 -4.58
C ASP A 126 -0.14 -15.50 -4.02
N THR A 127 1.07 -15.10 -3.62
CA THR A 127 1.34 -13.78 -3.07
C THR A 127 2.29 -12.97 -3.93
N ILE A 128 1.97 -11.69 -4.12
CA ILE A 128 2.88 -10.70 -4.66
C ILE A 128 3.24 -9.75 -3.51
N GLU A 129 4.52 -9.75 -3.13
CA GLU A 129 5.03 -8.77 -2.19
C GLU A 129 5.51 -7.52 -2.94
N ILE A 130 5.10 -6.36 -2.46
CA ILE A 130 5.59 -5.05 -2.90
C ILE A 130 6.37 -4.41 -1.73
N PRO A 131 7.71 -4.39 -1.78
CA PRO A 131 8.52 -3.68 -0.81
C PRO A 131 8.38 -2.16 -0.96
N ARG A 132 8.36 -1.43 0.16
CA ARG A 132 8.34 0.03 0.17
C ARG A 132 9.54 0.63 -0.57
N PHE A 133 10.73 0.02 -0.44
CA PHE A 133 11.93 0.49 -1.14
C PHE A 133 11.79 0.40 -2.67
N GLU A 134 11.04 -0.59 -3.20
CA GLU A 134 10.81 -0.72 -4.64
C GLU A 134 9.96 0.46 -5.15
N LEU A 135 8.89 0.80 -4.40
CA LEU A 135 8.06 1.96 -4.69
C LEU A 135 8.84 3.28 -4.57
N GLN A 136 9.69 3.43 -3.54
CA GLN A 136 10.55 4.61 -3.39
C GLN A 136 11.52 4.77 -4.57
N LEU A 137 12.14 3.68 -5.05
CA LEU A 137 13.00 3.71 -6.23
C LEU A 137 12.25 4.09 -7.51
N LEU A 138 11.03 3.55 -7.72
CA LEU A 138 10.20 3.93 -8.86
C LEU A 138 9.75 5.39 -8.79
N ILE A 139 9.43 5.90 -7.60
CA ILE A 139 9.13 7.33 -7.38
C ILE A 139 10.35 8.19 -7.75
N GLN A 140 11.55 7.86 -7.27
CA GLN A 140 12.78 8.58 -7.63
C GLN A 140 13.03 8.57 -9.15
N GLN A 141 12.78 7.45 -9.83
CA GLN A 141 12.95 7.33 -11.29
C GLN A 141 11.97 8.20 -12.08
N VAL A 142 10.68 8.26 -11.69
CA VAL A 142 9.70 9.12 -12.38
C VAL A 142 9.88 10.61 -12.03
N MET A 143 10.47 10.91 -10.88
CA MET A 143 10.76 12.29 -10.44
C MET A 143 12.09 12.84 -10.98
N ALA A 144 13.03 12.00 -11.41
CA ALA A 144 14.34 12.42 -11.91
C ALA A 144 14.33 13.49 -13.04
N PRO A 145 13.34 13.55 -13.95
CA PRO A 145 13.21 14.63 -14.94
C PRO A 145 12.81 16.00 -14.37
N TYR A 146 12.47 16.10 -13.09
CA TYR A 146 11.96 17.31 -12.42
C TYR A 146 12.98 17.86 -11.38
N PRO A 147 14.07 18.52 -11.80
CA PRO A 147 15.13 18.97 -10.89
C PRO A 147 14.67 20.11 -9.97
N ASN A 148 14.59 19.83 -8.66
CA ASN A 148 14.66 20.72 -7.47
C ASN A 148 13.93 22.07 -7.47
N SER A 149 13.03 22.33 -8.40
CA SER A 149 12.30 23.60 -8.57
C SER A 149 10.78 23.42 -8.53
N SER A 150 10.30 22.18 -8.53
CA SER A 150 8.88 21.80 -8.47
C SER A 150 8.55 20.79 -7.36
N VAL A 151 9.52 20.47 -6.49
CA VAL A 151 9.33 19.58 -5.33
C VAL A 151 9.60 20.41 -4.06
N PRO A 152 8.69 20.44 -3.07
CA PRO A 152 8.94 21.14 -1.82
C PRO A 152 10.16 20.56 -1.08
N PRO A 153 10.92 21.39 -0.33
CA PRO A 153 12.13 20.95 0.35
C PRO A 153 11.90 19.94 1.50
N ASP A 154 10.65 19.67 1.88
CA ASP A 154 10.26 18.74 2.96
C ASP A 154 10.31 17.24 2.57
N ILE A 155 10.92 16.91 1.41
CA ILE A 155 11.01 15.53 0.87
C ILE A 155 12.45 15.21 0.36
N ALA A 156 13.46 16.02 0.72
CA ALA A 156 14.84 15.92 0.24
C ALA A 156 15.83 15.44 1.31
#